data_AF-A0A1R3GQH5-F1
#
_entry.id   AF-A0A1R3GQH5-F1
#
_cell.length_a   1.000
_cell.length_b   1.000
_cell.length_c   1.000
_cell.angle_alpha   90.00
_cell.angle_beta   90.00
_cell.angle_gamma   90.00
#
_symmetry.space_group_name_H-M   'P 1'
#
loop_
_entity.id
_entity.type
_entity.pdbx_description
1 polymer ?
#
loop_
_entity_poly.entity_id
_entity_poly.type
_entity_poly.pdbx_seq_one_letter_code
_entity_poly.pdbx_strand_id
1 'polypeptide(L)'
;MSNRVSAELGANEMDVITNSSSRRNSESLPYVHKVAVPPKQNLLKEIAGTVKETFFADDPLRNFKDQSKSRKFVLGFQAIFPIFEWGRNYSLSKFKGDLIAGLTIASLCIPQDIGYAKLANLDPQYGLYSSFVPPLVYAFMGSSRDIAIGPVAVVSLLLGSLLQDEIDPIKNPVDYLRLAFTATFFAGITQVTLGFLRYMGQCPMKDY
;
A
#
# COMPACT_ATOMS: atom_id res chain seq x y z
N MET A 1 60.88 -33.26 19.92
CA MET A 1 60.52 -33.05 21.34
C MET A 1 59.03 -33.35 21.48
N SER A 2 58.62 -34.59 21.77
CA SER A 2 58.67 -35.29 23.06
C SER A 2 57.65 -34.75 24.08
N ASN A 3 56.51 -35.47 24.15
CA ASN A 3 55.77 -35.97 25.33
C ASN A 3 55.51 -35.11 26.57
N ARG A 4 54.24 -35.17 27.05
CA ARG A 4 53.74 -35.56 28.40
C ARG A 4 52.39 -34.85 28.64
N VAL A 5 51.24 -35.47 28.89
CA VAL A 5 50.85 -36.52 29.87
C VAL A 5 51.45 -36.28 31.25
N SER A 6 50.66 -35.66 32.13
CA SER A 6 50.76 -35.81 33.58
C SER A 6 49.38 -36.13 34.14
N ALA A 7 49.34 -37.28 34.82
CA ALA A 7 48.30 -37.75 35.71
C ALA A 7 48.51 -37.16 37.13
N GLU A 8 47.62 -37.60 38.04
CA GLU A 8 47.63 -37.54 39.53
C GLU A 8 46.35 -36.83 40.02
N LEU A 9 45.25 -37.50 40.40
CA LEU A 9 45.07 -38.49 41.48
C LEU A 9 45.66 -38.03 42.83
N GLY A 10 44.80 -37.47 43.67
CA GLY A 10 45.01 -37.28 45.09
C GLY A 10 43.70 -37.56 45.81
N ALA A 11 43.70 -38.66 46.56
CA ALA A 11 42.57 -39.22 47.29
C ALA A 11 42.50 -38.72 48.75
N ASN A 12 41.39 -39.05 49.41
CA ASN A 12 41.11 -39.11 50.86
C ASN A 12 40.73 -37.76 51.52
N GLU A 13 39.75 -37.64 52.43
CA GLU A 13 39.06 -38.59 53.31
C GLU A 13 37.77 -37.94 53.93
N MET A 14 36.79 -38.78 54.33
CA MET A 14 35.82 -38.72 55.47
C MET A 14 35.24 -37.38 56.02
N ASP A 15 34.02 -37.25 56.57
CA ASP A 15 33.01 -38.18 57.07
C ASP A 15 31.64 -37.47 57.30
N VAL A 16 30.56 -38.23 57.08
CA VAL A 16 29.28 -38.35 57.84
C VAL A 16 28.73 -37.13 58.62
N ILE A 17 27.49 -36.69 58.31
CA ILE A 17 26.32 -36.68 59.24
C ILE A 17 24.99 -36.73 58.43
N THR A 18 24.18 -37.72 58.76
CA THR A 18 22.78 -37.96 58.35
C THR A 18 21.81 -36.98 59.03
N ASN A 19 20.89 -36.33 58.29
CA ASN A 19 19.44 -36.38 58.58
C ASN A 19 18.54 -35.61 57.59
N SER A 20 17.64 -36.38 56.99
CA SER A 20 16.20 -36.13 56.84
C SER A 20 15.65 -34.86 56.14
N SER A 21 14.82 -35.16 55.15
CA SER A 21 13.58 -34.48 54.73
C SER A 21 13.70 -33.17 53.92
N SER A 22 13.46 -33.27 52.60
CA SER A 22 12.22 -32.78 51.98
C SER A 22 12.20 -32.90 50.45
N ARG A 23 11.26 -33.73 49.99
CA ARG A 23 10.52 -33.68 48.71
C ARG A 23 10.70 -32.43 47.82
N ARG A 24 11.17 -32.63 46.59
CA ARG A 24 10.34 -32.57 45.35
C ARG A 24 11.23 -32.72 44.10
N ASN A 25 11.20 -33.90 43.48
CA ASN A 25 11.52 -34.06 42.06
C ASN A 25 10.35 -33.46 41.27
N SER A 26 10.61 -32.40 40.52
CA SER A 26 9.71 -31.90 39.49
C SER A 26 9.98 -32.71 38.22
N GLU A 27 9.34 -33.87 38.10
CA GLU A 27 9.27 -34.60 36.84
C GLU A 27 8.50 -33.73 35.82
N SER A 28 9.20 -33.28 34.79
CA SER A 28 8.61 -32.67 33.60
C SER A 28 7.81 -33.73 32.84
N LEU A 29 6.49 -33.78 33.07
CA LEU A 29 5.60 -34.52 32.18
C LEU A 29 5.65 -33.95 30.76
N PRO A 30 5.62 -34.79 29.71
CA PRO A 30 5.45 -34.30 28.35
C PRO A 30 4.04 -33.69 28.23
N TYR A 31 3.99 -32.42 27.88
CA TYR A 31 2.74 -31.72 27.58
C TYR A 31 2.12 -32.35 26.32
N VAL A 32 1.23 -33.31 26.51
CA VAL A 32 0.44 -33.89 25.41
C VAL A 32 -0.56 -32.82 24.97
N HIS A 33 -0.23 -32.12 23.88
CA HIS A 33 -1.14 -31.17 23.25
C HIS A 33 -2.31 -31.96 22.64
N LYS A 34 -3.39 -32.12 23.42
CA LYS A 34 -4.67 -32.65 22.92
C LYS A 34 -5.28 -31.61 21.98
N VAL A 35 -4.98 -31.73 20.70
CA VAL A 35 -5.72 -31.05 19.63
C VAL A 35 -7.13 -31.63 19.62
N ALA A 36 -8.10 -30.84 20.05
CA ALA A 36 -9.50 -31.18 19.86
C ALA A 36 -9.77 -31.21 18.35
N VAL A 37 -10.14 -32.37 17.82
CA VAL A 37 -10.58 -32.50 16.43
C VAL A 37 -11.87 -31.69 16.27
N PRO A 38 -11.94 -30.72 15.36
CA PRO A 38 -13.14 -29.90 15.19
C PRO A 38 -14.31 -30.79 14.76
N PRO A 39 -15.54 -30.49 15.20
CA PRO A 39 -16.72 -31.24 14.79
C PRO A 39 -16.89 -31.12 13.27
N LYS A 40 -17.21 -32.23 12.59
CA LYS A 40 -17.38 -32.28 11.13
C LYS A 40 -18.44 -31.26 10.69
N GLN A 41 -18.00 -30.13 10.16
CA GLN A 41 -18.85 -29.18 9.46
C GLN A 41 -18.92 -29.60 7.99
N ASN A 42 -20.04 -29.32 7.33
CA ASN A 42 -20.25 -29.69 5.92
C ASN A 42 -19.08 -29.15 5.06
N LEU A 43 -18.53 -29.96 4.15
CA LEU A 43 -17.38 -29.61 3.29
C LEU A 43 -17.48 -28.23 2.64
N LEU A 44 -18.69 -27.78 2.30
CA LEU A 44 -18.92 -26.46 1.73
C LEU A 44 -18.69 -25.31 2.73
N LYS A 45 -19.01 -25.51 4.01
CA LYS A 45 -18.69 -24.54 5.09
C LYS A 45 -17.20 -24.54 5.41
N GLU A 46 -16.54 -25.67 5.28
CA GLU A 46 -15.10 -25.78 5.45
C GLU A 46 -14.37 -25.08 4.29
N ILE A 47 -14.72 -25.36 3.04
CA ILE A 47 -14.17 -24.67 1.87
C ILE A 47 -14.48 -23.17 1.93
N ALA A 48 -15.71 -22.78 2.26
CA ALA A 48 -16.06 -21.36 2.44
C ALA A 48 -15.28 -20.73 3.60
N GLY A 49 -15.03 -21.47 4.68
CA GLY A 49 -14.21 -21.05 5.81
C GLY A 49 -12.76 -20.86 5.42
N THR A 50 -12.14 -21.84 4.77
CA THR A 50 -10.74 -21.79 4.30
C THR A 50 -10.52 -20.73 3.24
N VAL A 51 -11.45 -20.59 2.28
CA VAL A 51 -11.39 -19.51 1.27
C VAL A 51 -11.57 -18.15 1.94
N LYS A 52 -12.48 -18.02 2.91
CA LYS A 52 -12.66 -16.78 3.67
C LYS A 52 -11.45 -16.44 4.54
N GLU A 53 -10.85 -17.42 5.19
CA GLU A 53 -9.63 -17.27 6.00
C GLU A 53 -8.41 -16.96 5.12
N THR A 54 -8.36 -17.49 3.89
CA THR A 54 -7.25 -17.26 2.96
C THR A 54 -7.34 -15.92 2.23
N PHE A 55 -8.55 -15.48 1.86
CA PHE A 55 -8.76 -14.19 1.18
C PHE A 55 -8.99 -13.02 2.15
N PHE A 56 -9.35 -13.27 3.41
CA PHE A 56 -9.66 -12.26 4.43
C PHE A 56 -9.05 -12.61 5.80
N ALA A 57 -7.77 -13.00 5.83
CA ALA A 57 -7.02 -13.31 7.07
C ALA A 57 -6.95 -12.10 8.03
N ASP A 58 -6.90 -10.90 7.48
CA ASP A 58 -7.13 -9.65 8.19
C ASP A 58 -8.52 -9.14 7.81
N ASP A 59 -9.49 -9.32 8.70
CA ASP A 59 -10.76 -8.59 8.66
C ASP A 59 -10.48 -7.19 9.27
N PRO A 60 -10.21 -6.11 8.49
CA PRO A 60 -10.14 -4.75 9.03
C PRO A 60 -11.50 -4.29 9.58
N LEU A 61 -12.54 -5.12 9.41
CA LEU A 61 -13.93 -4.86 9.74
C LEU A 61 -14.40 -5.44 11.08
N ARG A 62 -13.53 -6.10 11.86
CA ARG A 62 -13.89 -6.58 13.21
C ARG A 62 -14.23 -5.46 14.20
N ASN A 63 -13.69 -4.26 14.01
CA ASN A 63 -14.08 -3.08 14.80
C ASN A 63 -15.43 -2.45 14.39
N PHE A 64 -16.08 -2.94 13.32
CA PHE A 64 -17.25 -2.29 12.71
C PHE A 64 -18.53 -3.14 12.72
N LYS A 65 -18.52 -4.26 13.45
CA LYS A 65 -19.65 -5.19 13.52
C LYS A 65 -20.78 -4.73 14.46
N ASP A 66 -20.52 -3.75 15.34
CA ASP A 66 -21.46 -3.30 16.39
C ASP A 66 -22.06 -1.89 16.18
N GLN A 67 -22.06 -1.33 14.96
CA GLN A 67 -22.56 0.03 14.73
C GLN A 67 -23.63 0.15 13.64
N SER A 68 -24.59 1.05 13.89
CA SER A 68 -25.79 1.36 13.10
C SER A 68 -25.53 1.59 11.61
N LYS A 69 -26.51 1.30 10.75
CA LYS A 69 -26.44 1.39 9.27
C LYS A 69 -25.84 2.73 8.79
N SER A 70 -26.12 3.83 9.48
CA SER A 70 -25.57 5.15 9.15
C SER A 70 -24.06 5.26 9.39
N ARG A 71 -23.53 4.58 10.41
CA ARG A 71 -22.08 4.54 10.67
C ARG A 71 -21.34 3.69 9.65
N LYS A 72 -21.96 2.64 9.09
CA LYS A 72 -21.37 1.86 7.97
C LYS A 72 -21.28 2.68 6.68
N PHE A 73 -22.26 3.53 6.40
CA PHE A 73 -22.19 4.49 5.29
C PHE A 73 -21.12 5.56 5.53
N VAL A 74 -21.06 6.13 6.74
CA VAL A 74 -20.00 7.07 7.12
C VAL A 74 -18.62 6.40 7.02
N LEU A 75 -18.51 5.13 7.38
CA LEU A 75 -17.27 4.37 7.28
C LEU A 75 -16.87 3.98 5.86
N GLY A 76 -17.84 3.62 5.01
CA GLY A 76 -17.59 3.41 3.58
C GLY A 76 -17.10 4.69 2.93
N PHE A 77 -17.68 5.83 3.30
CA PHE A 77 -17.15 7.15 2.93
C PHE A 77 -15.77 7.43 3.52
N GLN A 78 -15.49 7.02 4.76
CA GLN A 78 -14.18 7.21 5.40
C GLN A 78 -13.09 6.30 4.81
N ALA A 79 -13.47 5.13 4.27
CA ALA A 79 -12.59 4.22 3.53
C ALA A 79 -12.33 4.67 2.09
N ILE A 80 -13.32 5.31 1.44
CA ILE A 80 -13.18 5.90 0.10
C ILE A 80 -12.43 7.24 0.16
N PHE A 81 -12.60 7.99 1.26
CA PHE A 81 -11.96 9.27 1.51
C PHE A 81 -11.16 9.19 2.81
N PRO A 82 -9.97 8.56 2.80
CA PRO A 82 -9.02 8.64 3.93
C PRO A 82 -8.67 10.11 4.26
N ILE A 83 -9.05 11.06 3.38
CA ILE A 83 -8.91 12.50 3.57
C ILE A 83 -9.58 13.01 4.88
N PHE A 84 -10.62 12.34 5.37
CA PHE A 84 -11.34 12.79 6.57
C PHE A 84 -10.74 12.28 7.87
N GLU A 85 -9.97 11.19 7.84
CA GLU A 85 -9.38 10.59 9.04
C GLU A 85 -8.20 11.41 9.57
N TRP A 86 -7.29 11.83 8.69
CA TRP A 86 -6.21 12.77 9.06
C TRP A 86 -6.66 14.21 9.24
N GLY A 87 -7.61 14.70 8.44
CA GLY A 87 -8.13 16.06 8.55
C GLY A 87 -8.68 16.35 9.95
N ARG A 88 -9.25 15.34 10.62
CA ARG A 88 -9.81 15.49 11.97
C ARG A 88 -8.76 15.60 13.09
N ASN A 89 -7.55 15.09 12.86
CA ASN A 89 -6.40 15.22 13.77
C ASN A 89 -5.39 16.28 13.28
N TYR A 90 -5.77 17.08 12.28
CA TYR A 90 -4.86 18.02 11.63
C TYR A 90 -4.82 19.35 12.40
N SER A 91 -3.65 19.68 12.94
CA SER A 91 -3.44 20.95 13.65
C SER A 91 -3.26 22.10 12.66
N LEU A 92 -3.84 23.26 12.97
CA LEU A 92 -3.65 24.52 12.21
C LEU A 92 -2.17 24.92 12.08
N SER A 93 -1.29 24.45 12.96
CA SER A 93 0.16 24.67 12.84
C SER A 93 0.77 23.90 11.66
N LYS A 94 0.28 22.69 11.37
CA LYS A 94 0.74 21.91 10.20
C LYS A 94 0.19 22.49 8.90
N PHE A 95 -1.05 22.99 8.93
CA PHE A 95 -1.65 23.69 7.79
C PHE A 95 -0.78 24.83 7.27
N LYS A 96 -0.22 25.65 8.17
CA LYS A 96 0.66 26.76 7.76
C LYS A 96 1.92 26.26 7.07
N GLY A 97 2.51 25.17 7.55
CA GLY A 97 3.68 24.54 6.92
C GLY A 97 3.35 23.99 5.54
N ASP A 98 2.26 23.23 5.42
CA ASP A 98 1.83 22.63 4.16
C ASP A 98 1.36 23.69 3.15
N LEU A 99 0.80 24.81 3.61
CA LEU A 99 0.42 25.94 2.75
C LEU A 99 1.65 26.62 2.13
N ILE A 100 2.69 26.89 2.93
CA ILE A 100 3.93 27.50 2.44
C ILE A 100 4.67 26.53 1.50
N ALA A 101 4.75 25.25 1.88
CA ALA A 101 5.34 24.21 1.04
C ALA A 101 4.56 24.04 -0.28
N GLY A 102 3.23 23.98 -0.22
CA GLY A 102 2.36 23.88 -1.37
C GLY A 102 2.46 25.08 -2.30
N LEU A 103 2.52 26.30 -1.75
CA LEU A 103 2.73 27.52 -2.56
C LEU A 103 4.09 27.52 -3.25
N THR A 104 5.13 27.03 -2.55
CA THR A 104 6.48 26.90 -3.11
C THR A 104 6.49 25.92 -4.28
N ILE A 105 5.91 24.72 -4.09
CA ILE A 105 5.81 23.70 -5.14
C ILE A 105 4.96 24.23 -6.31
N ALA A 106 3.81 24.84 -6.04
CA ALA A 106 2.95 25.41 -7.07
C ALA A 106 3.66 26.47 -7.92
N SER A 107 4.46 27.34 -7.28
CA SER A 107 5.24 28.36 -7.97
C SER A 107 6.29 27.78 -8.92
N LEU A 108 6.84 26.60 -8.60
CA LEU A 108 7.79 25.87 -9.45
C LEU A 108 7.09 25.08 -10.56
N CYS A 109 5.91 24.51 -10.28
CA CYS A 109 5.15 23.72 -11.25
C CYS A 109 4.59 24.59 -12.38
N ILE A 110 4.11 25.81 -12.11
CA ILE A 110 3.53 26.70 -13.13
C ILE A 110 4.43 26.88 -14.37
N PRO A 111 5.70 27.33 -14.25
CA PRO A 111 6.57 27.48 -15.42
C PRO A 111 6.94 26.13 -16.05
N GLN A 112 7.07 25.07 -15.26
CA GLN A 112 7.37 23.72 -15.74
C GLN A 112 6.24 23.18 -16.63
N ASP A 113 5.00 23.30 -16.18
CA ASP A 113 3.80 22.80 -16.87
C ASP A 113 3.54 23.58 -18.17
N ILE A 114 3.80 24.89 -18.17
CA ILE A 114 3.77 25.72 -19.38
C ILE A 114 4.80 25.23 -20.40
N GLY A 115 6.00 24.85 -19.94
CA GLY A 115 7.02 24.24 -20.78
C GLY A 115 6.58 22.91 -21.38
N TYR A 116 5.97 22.05 -20.57
CA TYR A 116 5.48 20.73 -21.01
C TYR A 116 4.33 20.82 -22.00
N ALA A 117 3.39 21.75 -21.81
CA ALA A 117 2.34 22.01 -22.81
C ALA A 117 2.92 22.40 -24.17
N LYS A 118 3.94 23.26 -24.19
CA LYS A 118 4.63 23.65 -25.43
C LYS A 118 5.35 22.48 -26.09
N LEU A 119 5.95 21.57 -25.33
CA LEU A 119 6.54 20.35 -25.87
C LEU A 119 5.50 19.41 -26.51
N ALA A 120 4.25 19.45 -26.05
CA ALA A 120 3.13 18.70 -26.62
C ALA A 120 2.43 19.41 -27.79
N ASN A 121 2.95 20.57 -28.26
CA ASN A 121 2.29 21.45 -29.23
C ASN A 121 0.86 21.88 -28.80
N LEU A 122 0.63 22.03 -27.50
CA LEU A 122 -0.65 22.45 -26.93
C LEU A 122 -0.55 23.83 -26.29
N ASP A 123 -1.68 24.54 -26.19
CA ASP A 123 -1.74 25.81 -25.48
C ASP A 123 -1.39 25.62 -23.99
N PRO A 124 -0.66 26.58 -23.37
CA PRO A 124 -0.24 26.50 -21.97
C PRO A 124 -1.38 26.25 -20.96
N GLN A 125 -2.59 26.72 -21.27
CA GLN A 125 -3.78 26.52 -20.44
C GLN A 125 -4.09 25.04 -20.18
N TYR A 126 -3.84 24.17 -21.16
CA TYR A 126 -4.10 22.73 -21.02
C TYR A 126 -3.06 22.04 -20.14
N GLY A 127 -1.80 22.50 -20.16
CA GLY A 127 -0.77 22.01 -19.24
C GLY A 127 -1.11 22.31 -17.78
N LEU A 128 -1.61 23.51 -17.50
CA LEU A 128 -2.04 23.91 -16.16
C LEU A 128 -3.24 23.08 -15.68
N TYR A 129 -4.23 22.82 -16.55
CA TYR A 129 -5.34 21.94 -16.20
C TYR A 129 -4.88 20.51 -15.91
N SER A 130 -3.98 19.98 -16.72
CA SER A 130 -3.42 18.63 -16.53
C SER A 130 -2.51 18.50 -15.31
N SER A 131 -1.99 19.61 -14.75
CA SER A 131 -1.16 19.60 -13.55
C SER A 131 -1.96 19.78 -12.27
N PHE A 132 -3.05 20.53 -12.31
CA PHE A 132 -3.87 20.77 -11.13
C PHE A 132 -4.91 19.66 -10.88
N VAL A 133 -5.57 19.18 -11.94
CA VAL A 133 -6.72 18.28 -11.80
C VAL A 133 -6.32 16.88 -11.28
N PRO A 134 -5.29 16.20 -11.81
CA PRO A 134 -4.93 14.86 -11.34
C PRO A 134 -4.48 14.80 -9.88
N PRO A 135 -3.65 15.73 -9.35
CA PRO A 135 -3.31 15.78 -7.93
C PRO A 135 -4.50 16.05 -7.04
N LEU A 136 -5.45 16.88 -7.48
CA LEU A 136 -6.68 17.13 -6.73
C LEU A 136 -7.52 15.85 -6.63
N VAL A 137 -7.72 15.16 -7.75
CA VAL A 137 -8.43 13.86 -7.78
C VAL A 137 -7.70 12.83 -6.93
N TYR A 138 -6.37 12.78 -7.00
CA TYR A 138 -5.54 11.89 -6.19
C TYR A 138 -5.58 12.23 -4.71
N ALA A 139 -5.63 13.50 -4.31
CA ALA A 139 -5.78 13.87 -2.91
C ALA A 139 -7.11 13.35 -2.33
N PHE A 140 -8.17 13.30 -3.15
CA PHE A 140 -9.47 12.75 -2.75
C PHE A 140 -9.51 11.22 -2.72
N MET A 141 -8.93 10.54 -3.73
CA MET A 141 -9.03 9.09 -3.91
C MET A 141 -7.80 8.30 -3.43
N GLY A 142 -6.69 8.97 -3.17
CA GLY A 142 -5.39 8.37 -2.91
C GLY A 142 -5.28 7.82 -1.50
N SER A 143 -4.73 6.61 -1.39
CA SER A 143 -4.41 5.97 -0.11
C SER A 143 -3.13 6.51 0.53
N SER A 144 -2.25 7.15 -0.26
CA SER A 144 -0.92 7.61 0.17
C SER A 144 -0.77 9.12 -0.03
N ARG A 145 -0.13 9.79 0.92
CA ARG A 145 0.04 11.27 0.92
C ARG A 145 1.31 11.76 0.26
N ASP A 146 2.27 10.87 0.05
CA ASP A 146 3.62 11.23 -0.42
C ASP A 146 3.76 11.13 -1.94
N ILE A 147 2.71 10.73 -2.66
CA ILE A 147 2.75 10.57 -4.11
C ILE A 147 2.33 11.88 -4.78
N ALA A 148 3.31 12.54 -5.39
CA ALA A 148 3.07 13.64 -6.31
C ALA A 148 2.75 13.09 -7.70
N ILE A 149 1.62 13.53 -8.26
CA ILE A 149 1.21 13.24 -9.63
C ILE A 149 1.32 14.53 -10.42
N GLY A 150 1.70 14.46 -11.69
CA GLY A 150 1.80 15.65 -12.52
C GLY A 150 2.17 15.31 -13.96
N PRO A 151 2.06 16.28 -14.88
CA PRO A 151 2.53 16.12 -16.25
C PRO A 151 4.04 15.89 -16.26
N VAL A 152 4.49 15.04 -17.17
CA VAL A 152 5.90 14.66 -17.31
C VAL A 152 6.39 15.07 -18.69
N ALA A 153 7.61 15.61 -18.79
CA ALA A 153 8.22 16.06 -20.05
C ALA A 153 8.18 14.98 -21.14
N VAL A 154 8.54 13.75 -20.78
CA VAL A 154 8.61 12.61 -21.70
C VAL A 154 7.25 12.27 -22.29
N VAL A 155 6.21 12.23 -21.46
CA VAL A 155 4.83 11.96 -21.90
C VAL A 155 4.32 13.08 -22.79
N SER A 156 4.65 14.33 -22.46
CA SER A 156 4.25 15.51 -23.25
C SER A 156 4.88 15.51 -24.64
N LEU A 157 6.18 15.21 -24.72
CA LEU A 157 6.88 15.06 -25.99
C LEU A 157 6.32 13.91 -26.83
N LEU A 158 6.10 12.74 -26.21
CA LEU A 158 5.55 11.58 -26.88
C LEU A 158 4.15 11.86 -27.43
N LEU A 159 3.30 12.49 -26.62
CA LEU A 159 1.96 12.90 -27.04
C LEU A 159 2.06 13.87 -28.22
N GLY A 160 2.90 14.91 -28.10
CA GLY A 160 3.16 15.86 -29.19
C GLY A 160 3.62 15.18 -30.49
N SER A 161 4.53 14.21 -30.39
CA SER A 161 5.05 13.49 -31.56
C SER A 161 4.02 12.56 -32.21
N LEU A 162 3.19 11.88 -31.42
CA LEU A 162 2.17 10.98 -31.97
C LEU A 162 1.02 11.74 -32.62
N LEU A 163 0.64 12.90 -32.06
CA LEU A 163 -0.45 13.70 -32.59
C LEU A 163 -0.05 14.51 -33.82
N GLN A 164 1.16 15.08 -33.86
CA GLN A 164 1.63 15.85 -35.00
C GLN A 164 1.80 14.98 -36.27
N ASP A 165 2.05 13.68 -36.11
CA ASP A 165 2.16 12.74 -37.22
C ASP A 165 0.79 12.50 -37.91
N GLU A 166 -0.31 12.69 -37.18
CA GLU A 166 -1.68 12.52 -37.69
C GLU A 166 -2.30 13.86 -38.14
N ILE A 167 -2.12 14.93 -37.36
CA ILE A 167 -2.75 16.24 -37.58
C ILE A 167 -1.74 17.37 -37.36
N ASP A 168 -1.60 18.25 -38.36
CA ASP A 168 -0.83 19.49 -38.23
C ASP A 168 -1.42 20.41 -37.14
N PRO A 169 -0.67 20.74 -36.07
CA PRO A 169 -1.17 21.57 -34.97
C PRO A 169 -1.52 23.01 -35.40
N ILE A 170 -0.90 23.50 -36.49
CA ILE A 170 -1.07 24.87 -36.99
C ILE A 170 -2.31 25.00 -37.89
N LYS A 171 -2.64 23.96 -38.67
CA LYS A 171 -3.78 24.03 -39.61
C LYS A 171 -5.12 23.84 -38.92
N ASN A 172 -5.21 22.92 -37.97
CA ASN A 172 -6.47 22.55 -37.31
C ASN A 172 -6.29 22.32 -35.80
N PRO A 173 -6.17 23.40 -34.99
CA PRO A 173 -5.92 23.28 -33.55
C PRO A 173 -7.05 22.58 -32.77
N VAL A 174 -8.31 22.70 -33.24
CA VAL A 174 -9.47 22.09 -32.58
C VAL A 174 -9.47 20.56 -32.74
N ASP A 175 -9.11 20.07 -33.92
CA ASP A 175 -9.08 18.63 -34.20
C ASP A 175 -7.89 17.95 -33.52
N TYR A 176 -6.74 18.65 -33.46
CA TYR A 176 -5.58 18.23 -32.66
C TYR A 176 -5.95 18.02 -31.18
N LEU A 177 -6.67 18.97 -30.60
CA LEU A 177 -7.11 18.89 -29.20
C LEU A 177 -8.10 17.74 -28.97
N ARG A 178 -9.04 17.52 -29.89
CA ARG A 178 -9.98 16.38 -29.82
C ARG A 178 -9.24 15.04 -29.86
N LEU A 179 -8.26 14.91 -30.75
CA LEU A 179 -7.43 13.71 -30.84
C LEU A 179 -6.67 13.49 -29.51
N ALA A 180 -6.11 14.54 -28.91
CA ALA A 180 -5.36 14.44 -27.66
C ALA A 180 -6.24 13.97 -26.49
N PHE A 181 -7.45 14.51 -26.37
CA PHE A 181 -8.40 14.10 -25.33
C PHE A 181 -8.89 12.67 -25.51
N THR A 182 -9.22 12.27 -26.75
CA THR A 182 -9.65 10.89 -27.02
C THR A 182 -8.53 9.88 -26.74
N ALA A 183 -7.30 10.17 -27.17
CA ALA A 183 -6.14 9.33 -26.89
C ALA A 183 -5.89 9.19 -25.38
N THR A 184 -5.94 10.30 -24.65
CA THR A 184 -5.77 10.32 -23.19
C THR A 184 -6.88 9.55 -22.46
N PHE A 185 -8.11 9.64 -22.95
CA PHE A 185 -9.25 8.89 -22.42
C PHE A 185 -9.06 7.38 -22.60
N PHE A 186 -8.68 6.92 -23.80
CA PHE A 186 -8.38 5.50 -24.05
C PHE A 186 -7.16 5.01 -23.26
N ALA A 187 -6.13 5.85 -23.12
CA ALA A 187 -4.99 5.55 -22.25
C ALA A 187 -5.44 5.34 -20.79
N GLY A 188 -6.34 6.19 -20.28
CA GLY A 188 -6.93 6.05 -18.95
C GLY A 188 -7.71 4.74 -18.77
N ILE A 189 -8.57 4.37 -19.73
CA ILE A 189 -9.29 3.09 -19.70
C ILE A 189 -8.31 1.91 -19.67
N THR A 190 -7.26 1.99 -20.48
CA THR A 190 -6.22 0.96 -20.55
C THR A 190 -5.47 0.85 -19.21
N GLN A 191 -5.10 1.98 -18.60
CA GLN A 191 -4.47 2.03 -17.27
C GLN A 191 -5.36 1.44 -16.18
N VAL A 192 -6.66 1.74 -16.18
CA VAL A 192 -7.63 1.16 -15.24
C VAL A 192 -7.75 -0.35 -15.45
N THR A 193 -7.85 -0.80 -16.70
CA THR A 193 -7.95 -2.22 -17.05
C THR A 193 -6.71 -2.99 -16.62
N LEU A 194 -5.52 -2.45 -16.87
CA LEU A 194 -4.25 -3.04 -16.44
C LEU A 194 -4.10 -3.02 -14.92
N GLY A 195 -4.53 -1.96 -14.25
CA GLY A 195 -4.56 -1.87 -12.78
C GLY A 195 -5.46 -2.93 -12.16
N PHE A 196 -6.64 -3.16 -12.74
CA PHE A 196 -7.55 -4.21 -12.32
C PHE A 196 -7.00 -5.62 -12.58
N LEU A 197 -6.39 -5.85 -13.75
CA LEU A 197 -5.75 -7.12 -14.08
C LEU A 197 -4.60 -7.43 -13.11
N ARG A 198 -3.80 -6.41 -12.73
CA ARG A 198 -2.75 -6.56 -11.72
C ARG A 198 -3.31 -6.95 -10.37
N TYR A 199 -4.38 -6.28 -9.92
CA TYR A 199 -5.05 -6.63 -8.67
C TYR A 199 -5.54 -8.09 -8.66
N MET A 200 -6.10 -8.56 -9.78
CA MET A 200 -6.55 -9.94 -9.94
C MET A 200 -5.41 -10.96 -10.09
N GLY A 201 -4.29 -10.59 -10.70
CA GLY A 201 -3.13 -11.46 -10.94
C GLY A 201 -2.21 -11.62 -9.73
N GLN A 202 -2.36 -10.80 -8.68
CA GLN A 202 -1.55 -10.84 -7.46
C GLN A 202 -2.00 -11.92 -6.46
N CYS A 203 -2.63 -13.01 -6.91
CA CYS A 203 -2.83 -14.19 -6.08
C CYS A 203 -1.51 -14.96 -6.04
N PRO A 204 -0.77 -14.98 -4.90
CA PRO A 204 0.54 -15.59 -4.84
C PRO A 204 0.40 -17.10 -5.07
N MET A 205 1.02 -17.57 -6.14
CA MET A 205 1.43 -18.97 -6.27
C MET A 205 2.40 -19.20 -5.12
N LYS A 206 1.91 -19.82 -4.04
CA LYS A 206 2.77 -20.32 -2.96
C LYS A 206 3.65 -21.39 -3.59
N ASP A 207 4.94 -21.09 -3.67
CA ASP A 207 6.00 -22.06 -3.95
C ASP A 207 5.78 -23.30 -3.06
N TYR A 208 5.79 -24.47 -3.71
CA TYR A 208 5.76 -25.80 -3.10
C TYR A 208 7.10 -26.14 -2.45
#